data_AF-A0AA97HCV6-F1
#
_entry.id   AF-A0AA97HCV6-F1
#
_cell.length_a   1.000
_cell.length_b   1.000
_cell.length_c   1.000
_cell.angle_alpha   90.00
_cell.angle_beta   90.00
_cell.angle_gamma   90.00
#
_symmetry.space_group_name_H-M   'P 1'
#
loop_
_entity.id
_entity.type
_entity.pdbx_description
1 polymer ?
#
loop_
_entity_poly.entity_id
_entity_poly.type
_entity_poly.pdbx_seq_one_letter_code
_entity_poly.pdbx_strand_id
1 'polypeptide(L)'
;MLKIIKRSGNGSFLAVLKVFGDIPSAGMMSFPKQGVTLALDFPNKGAESEKLFRQLDSIVAEANGRIYCAKDARMPKALFESGYPELENFLKFRDKGISSALSRRLLGE
;
A
#
# COMPACT_ATOMS: atom_id res chain seq x y z
N MET A 1 12.73 5.49 -3.53
CA MET A 1 12.61 4.26 -2.71
C MET A 1 13.97 3.79 -2.18
N LEU A 2 14.80 3.13 -2.99
CA LEU A 2 16.04 2.46 -2.54
C LEU A 2 17.07 3.38 -1.86
N LYS A 3 17.20 4.64 -2.31
CA LYS A 3 18.09 5.62 -1.67
C LYS A 3 17.69 5.92 -0.21
N ILE A 4 16.39 5.96 0.09
CA ILE A 4 15.89 6.19 1.45
C ILE A 4 16.14 4.96 2.32
N ILE A 5 15.89 3.77 1.79
CA ILE A 5 16.18 2.49 2.48
C ILE A 5 17.68 2.38 2.80
N LYS A 6 18.57 2.72 1.86
CA LYS A 6 20.02 2.71 2.11
C LYS A 6 20.40 3.71 3.22
N ARG A 7 19.83 4.91 3.21
CA ARG A 7 20.11 5.97 4.20
C ARG A 7 19.59 5.64 5.59
N SER A 8 18.51 4.86 5.71
CA SER A 8 17.97 4.47 7.02
C SER A 8 18.80 3.38 7.72
N GLY A 9 19.77 2.77 7.04
CA GLY A 9 20.54 1.64 7.56
C GLY A 9 19.72 0.36 7.75
N ASN A 10 18.43 0.38 7.37
CA ASN A 10 17.53 -0.76 7.48
C ASN A 10 17.38 -1.44 6.12
N GLY A 11 18.37 -2.25 5.75
CA GLY A 11 18.30 -3.09 4.55
C GLY A 11 17.21 -4.15 4.67
N SER A 12 16.58 -4.47 3.55
CA SER A 12 15.68 -5.61 3.44
C SER A 12 16.43 -6.80 2.86
N PHE A 13 16.51 -7.90 3.60
CA PHE A 13 17.20 -9.11 3.14
C PHE A 13 16.33 -9.93 2.19
N LEU A 14 15.02 -9.98 2.44
CA LEU A 14 14.03 -10.58 1.55
C LEU A 14 13.38 -9.47 0.72
N ALA A 15 13.79 -9.39 -0.55
CA ALA A 15 13.29 -8.41 -1.49
C ALA A 15 12.77 -9.09 -2.76
N VAL A 16 11.54 -8.74 -3.14
CA VAL A 16 10.95 -9.14 -4.42
C VAL A 16 10.73 -7.91 -5.28
N LEU A 17 11.24 -7.96 -6.50
CA LEU A 17 10.98 -7.00 -7.56
C LEU A 17 10.18 -7.70 -8.65
N LYS A 18 9.03 -7.14 -9.02
CA LYS A 18 8.20 -7.65 -10.11
C LYS A 18 7.70 -6.51 -10.97
N VAL A 19 7.67 -6.73 -12.28
CA VAL A 19 6.99 -5.86 -13.24
C VAL A 19 5.60 -6.43 -13.50
N PHE A 20 4.56 -5.65 -13.24
CA PHE A 20 3.20 -5.99 -13.62
C PHE A 20 2.96 -5.62 -15.09
N GLY A 21 2.23 -6.50 -15.79
CA GLY A 21 1.79 -6.26 -17.15
C GLY A 21 0.74 -5.15 -17.25
N ASP A 22 0.27 -4.94 -18.46
CA ASP A 22 -0.67 -3.89 -18.85
C ASP A 22 -2.13 -4.34 -18.87
N ILE A 23 -2.41 -5.64 -18.72
CA ILE A 23 -3.77 -6.19 -18.66
C ILE A 23 -4.51 -5.60 -17.45
N PRO A 24 -5.60 -4.82 -17.65
CA PRO A 24 -6.38 -4.29 -16.55
C PRO A 24 -7.10 -5.41 -15.79
N SER A 25 -7.08 -5.32 -14.46
CA SER A 25 -7.84 -6.25 -13.62
C SER A 25 -9.33 -5.89 -13.63
N ALA A 26 -10.21 -6.89 -13.69
CA ALA A 26 -11.65 -6.70 -13.59
C ALA A 26 -12.12 -6.23 -12.19
N GLY A 27 -11.36 -6.52 -11.13
CA GLY A 27 -11.71 -6.10 -9.77
C GLY A 27 -11.49 -4.61 -9.51
N MET A 28 -12.53 -3.91 -9.03
CA MET A 28 -12.50 -2.47 -8.69
C MET A 28 -11.39 -2.13 -7.69
N MET A 29 -11.15 -2.99 -6.69
CA MET A 29 -10.15 -2.80 -5.64
C MET A 29 -8.86 -3.61 -5.87
N SER A 30 -8.56 -3.95 -7.13
CA SER A 30 -7.39 -4.77 -7.45
C SER A 30 -6.08 -4.04 -7.17
N PHE A 31 -5.10 -4.75 -6.61
CA PHE A 31 -3.79 -4.18 -6.30
C PHE A 31 -2.88 -4.04 -7.54
N PRO A 32 -2.74 -5.05 -8.42
CA PRO A 32 -1.89 -4.93 -9.60
C PRO A 32 -2.29 -3.76 -10.50
N LYS A 33 -1.31 -2.95 -10.86
CA LYS A 33 -1.36 -1.87 -11.85
C LYS A 33 -0.07 -1.97 -12.67
N GLN A 34 -0.14 -1.64 -13.95
CA GLN A 34 1.05 -1.57 -14.81
C GLN A 34 2.17 -0.77 -14.13
N GLY A 35 3.36 -1.34 -14.09
CA GLY A 35 4.53 -0.74 -13.45
C GLY A 35 5.31 -1.73 -12.59
N VAL A 36 6.12 -1.18 -11.69
CA VAL A 36 7.04 -1.95 -10.84
C VAL A 36 6.46 -2.06 -9.43
N THR A 37 6.45 -3.28 -8.89
CA THR A 37 6.15 -3.53 -7.47
C THR A 37 7.40 -4.00 -6.72
N LEU A 38 7.49 -3.58 -5.47
CA LEU A 38 8.49 -4.03 -4.51
C LEU A 38 7.78 -4.61 -3.30
N ALA A 39 8.20 -5.79 -2.86
CA ALA A 39 7.88 -6.32 -1.54
C ALA A 39 9.20 -6.46 -0.77
N LEU A 40 9.27 -5.83 0.40
CA LEU A 40 10.48 -5.68 1.20
C LEU A 40 10.14 -5.99 2.64
N ASP A 41 10.92 -6.88 3.25
CA ASP A 41 10.79 -7.23 4.66
C ASP A 41 11.84 -6.47 5.48
N PHE A 42 11.38 -5.76 6.52
CA PHE A 42 12.22 -5.01 7.45
C PHE A 42 12.01 -5.54 8.87
N PRO A 43 13.07 -5.75 9.66
CA PRO A 43 12.93 -5.99 11.09
C PRO A 43 12.17 -4.84 11.76
N ASN A 44 11.26 -5.16 12.66
CA ASN A 44 10.51 -4.15 13.41
C ASN A 44 11.40 -3.57 14.54
N LYS A 45 11.82 -2.32 14.39
CA LYS A 45 12.60 -1.53 15.36
C LYS A 45 11.76 -0.42 16.00
N GLY A 46 10.43 -0.55 15.99
CA GLY A 46 9.51 0.44 16.54
C GLY A 46 9.53 1.76 15.78
N ALA A 47 9.79 2.87 16.48
CA ALA A 47 9.69 4.22 15.93
C ALA A 47 10.59 4.47 14.70
N GLU A 48 11.75 3.81 14.62
CA GLU A 48 12.64 3.93 13.46
C GLU A 48 12.03 3.29 12.20
N SER A 49 11.43 2.11 12.32
CA SER A 49 10.73 1.44 11.22
C SER A 49 9.53 2.26 10.77
N GLU A 50 8.74 2.78 11.72
CA GLU A 50 7.60 3.66 11.41
C GLU A 50 8.02 4.93 10.68
N LYS A 51 9.13 5.57 11.09
CA LYS A 51 9.68 6.75 10.42
C LYS A 51 10.08 6.41 8.98
N LEU A 52 10.79 5.31 8.76
CA LEU A 52 11.16 4.85 7.42
C LEU A 52 9.91 4.62 6.58
N PHE A 53 8.93 3.89 7.11
CA PHE A 53 7.74 3.51 6.36
C PHE A 53 6.90 4.71 5.94
N ARG A 54 6.78 5.76 6.76
CA ARG A 54 6.15 7.03 6.35
C ARG A 54 6.86 7.67 5.16
N GLN A 55 8.19 7.65 5.12
CA GLN A 55 8.94 8.15 3.96
C GLN A 55 8.72 7.28 2.72
N LEU A 56 8.55 5.97 2.90
CA LEU A 56 8.25 5.07 1.79
C LEU A 56 6.84 5.32 1.24
N ASP A 57 5.85 5.57 2.11
CA ASP A 57 4.50 5.96 1.70
C ASP A 57 4.47 7.22 0.85
N SER A 58 5.20 8.25 1.27
CA SER A 58 5.29 9.50 0.50
C SER A 58 5.80 9.24 -0.92
N ILE A 59 6.82 8.38 -1.07
CA ILE A 59 7.35 8.00 -2.39
C ILE A 59 6.32 7.22 -3.20
N VAL A 60 5.55 6.32 -2.57
CA VAL A 60 4.47 5.59 -3.26
C VAL A 60 3.38 6.56 -3.72
N ALA A 61 3.00 7.52 -2.88
CA ALA A 61 2.02 8.55 -3.20
C ALA A 61 2.49 9.44 -4.37
N GLU A 62 3.71 9.98 -4.29
CA GLU A 62 4.34 10.80 -5.35
C GLU A 62 4.41 10.07 -6.70
N ALA A 63 4.58 8.75 -6.66
CA ALA A 63 4.63 7.91 -7.86
C ALA A 63 3.24 7.49 -8.38
N ASN A 64 2.14 7.97 -7.79
CA ASN A 64 0.77 7.51 -8.08
C ASN A 64 0.64 5.98 -7.98
N GLY A 65 1.34 5.40 -7.01
CA GLY A 65 1.32 3.99 -6.65
C GLY A 65 0.23 3.67 -5.62
N ARG A 66 0.22 2.43 -5.14
CA ARG A 66 -0.70 1.97 -4.08
C ARG A 66 -0.04 0.90 -3.23
N ILE A 67 -0.55 0.68 -2.02
CA ILE A 67 -0.12 -0.41 -1.13
C ILE A 67 -1.13 -1.56 -1.24
N TYR A 68 -0.62 -2.80 -1.21
CA TYR A 68 -1.48 -3.98 -1.23
C TYR A 68 -2.17 -4.15 0.13
N CYS A 69 -3.51 -4.11 0.17
CA CYS A 69 -4.26 -4.27 1.42
C CYS A 69 -3.94 -5.57 2.17
N ALA A 70 -3.60 -6.65 1.45
CA ALA A 70 -3.20 -7.92 2.09
C ALA A 70 -1.87 -7.85 2.84
N LYS A 71 -1.05 -6.82 2.59
CA LYS A 71 0.23 -6.56 3.25
C LYS A 71 0.21 -5.31 4.12
N ASP A 72 -0.96 -4.72 4.34
CA ASP A 72 -1.11 -3.47 5.07
C ASP A 72 -1.50 -3.68 6.53
N ALA A 73 -0.86 -2.91 7.42
CA ALA A 73 -1.26 -2.75 8.81
C ALA A 73 -1.39 -1.27 9.24
N ARG A 74 -0.93 -0.30 8.44
CA ARG A 74 -0.72 1.10 8.88
C ARG A 74 -0.81 2.17 7.78
N MET A 75 -1.23 1.79 6.57
CA MET A 75 -1.39 2.70 5.43
C MET A 75 -2.27 3.90 5.82
N PRO A 76 -1.85 5.13 5.49
CA PRO A 76 -2.68 6.32 5.64
C PRO A 76 -3.94 6.24 4.77
N LYS A 77 -5.09 6.69 5.29
CA LYS A 77 -6.35 6.75 4.55
C LYS A 77 -6.22 7.49 3.21
N ALA A 78 -5.53 8.62 3.19
CA ALA A 78 -5.31 9.39 1.96
C ALA A 78 -4.51 8.63 0.89
N LEU A 79 -3.56 7.78 1.28
CA LEU A 79 -2.81 6.94 0.33
C LEU A 79 -3.68 5.79 -0.21
N PHE A 80 -4.59 5.26 0.62
CA PHE A 80 -5.57 4.28 0.17
C PHE A 80 -6.54 4.90 -0.86
N GLU A 81 -7.12 6.06 -0.55
CA GLU A 81 -8.08 6.75 -1.42
C GLU A 81 -7.45 7.14 -2.77
N SER A 82 -6.25 7.73 -2.75
CA SER A 82 -5.53 8.08 -3.99
C SER A 82 -5.03 6.86 -4.77
N GLY A 83 -4.72 5.76 -4.09
CA GLY A 83 -4.25 4.53 -4.71
C GLY A 83 -5.34 3.70 -5.39
N TYR A 84 -6.59 3.81 -4.95
CA TYR A 84 -7.73 3.01 -5.41
C TYR A 84 -8.87 3.91 -5.91
N PRO A 85 -8.80 4.42 -7.15
CA PRO A 85 -9.76 5.42 -7.66
C PRO A 85 -11.20 4.91 -7.81
N GLU A 86 -11.40 3.59 -7.94
CA GLU A 86 -12.74 2.98 -7.99
C GLU A 86 -13.38 2.78 -6.60
N LEU A 87 -12.75 3.28 -5.52
CA LEU A 87 -13.25 3.10 -4.15
C LEU A 87 -14.69 3.58 -3.99
N GLU A 88 -15.03 4.78 -4.49
CA GLU A 88 -16.39 5.32 -4.38
C GLU A 88 -17.42 4.45 -5.11
N ASN A 89 -17.05 3.86 -6.25
CA ASN A 89 -17.92 2.93 -6.98
C ASN A 89 -18.05 1.60 -6.24
N PHE A 90 -16.94 1.07 -5.70
CA PHE A 90 -16.94 -0.15 -4.91
C PHE A 90 -17.83 -0.05 -3.67
N LEU A 91 -17.82 1.10 -2.97
CA LEU A 91 -18.61 1.30 -1.76
C LEU A 91 -20.12 1.20 -1.99
N LYS A 92 -20.62 1.41 -3.21
CA LYS A 92 -22.04 1.21 -3.57
C LYS A 92 -22.48 -0.25 -3.45
N PHE A 93 -21.55 -1.19 -3.55
CA PHE A 93 -21.79 -2.63 -3.49
C PHE A 93 -21.36 -3.25 -2.16
N ARG A 94 -20.75 -2.47 -1.26
CA ARG A 94 -20.30 -2.97 0.04
C ARG A 94 -21.50 -3.19 0.96
N ASP A 95 -21.60 -4.38 1.54
CA ASP A 95 -22.52 -4.65 2.64
C ASP A 95 -22.06 -3.90 3.91
N LYS A 96 -22.96 -3.08 4.46
CA LYS A 96 -22.72 -2.30 5.69
C LYS A 96 -22.62 -3.18 6.94
N GLY A 97 -23.16 -4.40 6.92
CA GLY A 97 -23.00 -5.38 7.98
C GLY A 97 -21.60 -6.01 8.03
N ILE A 98 -20.80 -5.88 6.97
CA ILE A 98 -19.45 -6.44 6.90
C ILE A 98 -18.41 -5.40 7.32
N SER A 99 -17.72 -5.69 8.42
CA SER A 99 -16.68 -4.83 8.98
C SER A 99 -15.43 -5.64 9.36
N SER A 100 -14.26 -5.04 9.15
CA SER A 100 -12.96 -5.55 9.58
C SER A 100 -12.15 -4.42 10.22
N ALA A 101 -11.05 -4.75 10.90
CA ALA A 101 -10.15 -3.72 11.43
C ALA A 101 -9.60 -2.80 10.32
N LEU A 102 -9.35 -3.35 9.13
CA LEU A 102 -8.91 -2.58 7.96
C LEU A 102 -10.02 -1.65 7.44
N SER A 103 -11.27 -2.12 7.33
CA SER A 103 -12.39 -1.27 6.88
C SER A 103 -12.66 -0.14 7.86
N ARG A 104 -12.64 -0.40 9.17
CA ARG A 104 -12.82 0.66 10.17
C ARG A 104 -11.72 1.72 10.10
N ARG A 105 -10.45 1.32 9.95
CA ARG A 105 -9.33 2.26 9.85
C ARG A 105 -9.36 3.10 8.57
N LEU A 106 -9.71 2.49 7.43
CA LEU A 106 -9.61 3.16 6.12
C LEU A 106 -10.93 3.83 5.68
N LEU A 107 -12.07 3.32 6.12
CA LEU A 107 -13.40 3.76 5.67
C LEU A 107 -14.18 4.48 6.77
N GLY A 108 -13.92 4.19 8.05
CA GLY A 108 -14.61 4.81 9.19
C GLY A 108 -15.88 4.09 9.67
N GLU A 109 -16.18 2.90 9.13
CA GLU A 109 -17.36 2.07 9.43
C GLU A 109 -17.02 0.58 9.65
#